data_AF-A0A6M0SZG0-F1
#
_entry.id   AF-A0A6M0SZG0-F1
#
_cell.length_a   1.000
_cell.length_b   1.000
_cell.length_c   1.000
_cell.angle_alpha   90.00
_cell.angle_beta   90.00
_cell.angle_gamma   90.00
#
_symmetry.space_group_name_H-M   'P 1'
#
loop_
_entity.id
_entity.type
_entity.pdbx_description
1 polymer ?
#
loop_
_entity_poly.entity_id
_entity_poly.type
_entity_poly.pdbx_seq_one_letter_code
_entity_poly.pdbx_strand_id
1 'polypeptide(L)'
;MKNLFKAAHKLTKEIKKKFPEVDYKAQFAICLAYLQEDKVTWNNVATACEQAVEDLGMTDYYVNNWEKGEHDRSYIELRWYRKGKCKQIIACGYWDNNKNIYVPENRYKKQYDVIKKEYV
;
A
#
# COMPACT_ATOMS: atom_id res chain seq x y z
N MET A 1 11.16 -3.01 13.43
CA MET A 1 10.43 -3.60 14.57
C MET A 1 10.84 -3.08 15.96
N LYS A 2 12.12 -3.07 16.37
CA LYS A 2 12.50 -2.64 17.74
C LYS A 2 12.01 -1.23 18.15
N ASN A 3 12.02 -0.26 17.24
CA ASN A 3 11.56 1.10 17.53
C ASN A 3 10.03 1.21 17.66
N LEU A 4 9.30 0.42 16.87
CA LEU A 4 7.84 0.32 16.92
C LEU A 4 7.36 -0.17 18.29
N PHE A 5 7.93 -1.27 18.78
CA PHE A 5 7.58 -1.82 20.09
C PHE A 5 7.89 -0.84 21.23
N LYS A 6 9.02 -0.11 21.16
CA LYS A 6 9.35 0.92 22.15
C LYS A 6 8.34 2.06 22.15
N ALA A 7 7.94 2.54 20.97
CA ALA A 7 6.95 3.60 20.84
C ALA A 7 5.57 3.16 21.34
N ALA A 8 5.12 1.95 20.96
CA ALA A 8 3.86 1.36 21.42
C ALA A 8 3.86 1.20 22.94
N HIS A 9 4.97 0.73 23.51
CA HIS A 9 5.10 0.53 24.95
C HIS A 9 5.07 1.85 25.72
N LYS A 10 5.69 2.91 25.17
CA LYS A 10 5.65 4.27 25.75
C LYS A 10 4.22 4.80 25.80
N LEU A 11 3.50 4.77 24.67
CA LEU A 11 2.10 5.21 24.60
C LEU A 11 1.20 4.42 25.55
N THR A 12 1.37 3.10 25.60
CA THR A 12 0.60 2.24 26.51
C THR A 12 0.80 2.64 27.98
N LYS A 13 2.04 2.95 28.39
CA LYS A 13 2.32 3.42 29.76
C LYS A 13 1.66 4.76 30.06
N GLU A 14 1.69 5.69 29.11
CA GLU A 14 1.05 7.00 29.27
C GLU A 14 -0.47 6.88 29.41
N ILE A 15 -1.10 5.98 28.64
CA ILE A 15 -2.54 5.70 28.72
C ILE A 15 -2.89 5.02 30.06
N LYS A 16 -2.16 3.97 30.46
CA LYS A 16 -2.38 3.29 31.76
C LYS A 16 -2.20 4.23 32.96
N LYS A 17 -1.33 5.24 32.84
CA LYS A 17 -1.16 6.26 33.89
C LYS A 17 -2.38 7.18 34.03
N LYS A 18 -3.05 7.50 32.90
CA LYS A 18 -4.26 8.34 32.88
C LYS A 18 -5.53 7.55 33.16
N PHE A 19 -5.56 6.28 32.75
CA PHE A 19 -6.69 5.36 32.85
C PHE A 19 -6.19 4.04 33.49
N PRO A 20 -6.05 3.98 34.83
CA PRO A 20 -5.50 2.83 35.54
C PRO A 20 -6.30 1.54 35.36
N GLU A 21 -7.54 1.62 34.93
CA GLU A 21 -8.47 0.50 34.70
C GLU A 21 -8.19 -0.25 33.39
N VAL A 22 -7.52 0.36 32.40
CA VAL A 22 -7.33 -0.27 31.09
C VAL A 22 -6.44 -1.51 31.17
N ASP A 23 -6.82 -2.59 30.48
CA ASP A 23 -5.95 -3.76 30.40
C ASP A 23 -4.68 -3.43 29.60
N TYR A 24 -3.51 -3.67 30.20
CA TYR A 24 -2.24 -3.25 29.62
C TYR A 24 -1.94 -3.99 28.32
N LYS A 25 -2.30 -5.28 28.25
CA LYS A 25 -2.00 -6.12 27.10
C LYS A 25 -2.88 -5.75 25.91
N ALA A 26 -4.18 -5.54 26.14
CA ALA A 26 -5.12 -5.05 25.14
C ALA A 26 -4.70 -3.65 24.64
N GLN A 27 -4.39 -2.73 25.54
CA GLN A 27 -3.96 -1.38 25.16
C GLN A 27 -2.65 -1.38 24.38
N PHE A 28 -1.70 -2.25 24.73
CA PHE A 28 -0.46 -2.41 23.99
C PHE A 28 -0.68 -2.91 22.56
N ALA A 29 -1.56 -3.91 22.39
CA ALA A 29 -1.91 -4.40 21.05
C ALA A 29 -2.56 -3.30 20.20
N ILE A 30 -3.43 -2.47 20.78
CA ILE A 30 -4.05 -1.32 20.10
C ILE A 30 -2.99 -0.27 19.72
N CYS A 31 -2.09 0.10 20.64
CA CYS A 31 -1.02 1.06 20.35
C CYS A 31 -0.04 0.52 19.30
N LEU A 32 0.22 -0.78 19.31
CA LEU A 32 1.07 -1.43 18.33
C LEU A 32 0.41 -1.39 16.95
N ALA A 33 -0.88 -1.73 16.85
CA ALA A 33 -1.64 -1.64 15.60
C ALA A 33 -1.74 -0.20 15.08
N TYR A 34 -1.95 0.76 15.97
CA TYR A 34 -2.03 2.18 15.63
C TYR A 34 -0.69 2.74 15.11
N LEU A 35 0.43 2.36 15.73
CA LEU A 35 1.76 2.81 15.32
C LEU A 35 2.35 2.02 14.18
N GLN A 36 1.84 0.81 13.94
CA GLN A 36 2.18 0.05 12.78
C GLN A 36 1.60 0.85 11.61
N GLU A 37 2.46 1.67 11.00
CA GLU A 37 2.14 2.40 9.76
C GLU A 37 1.35 1.45 8.86
N ASP A 38 0.28 1.96 8.25
CA ASP A 38 -0.50 1.30 7.22
C ASP A 38 0.45 0.85 6.12
N LYS A 39 1.09 -0.29 6.36
CA LYS A 39 2.01 -0.89 5.44
C LYS A 39 1.10 -1.44 4.38
N VAL A 40 1.00 -0.71 3.27
CA VAL A 40 0.21 -1.13 2.13
C VAL A 40 0.81 -2.46 1.72
N THR A 41 0.08 -3.52 2.03
CA THR A 41 0.48 -4.87 1.71
C THR A 41 0.22 -5.10 0.22
N TRP A 42 0.80 -6.16 -0.32
CA TRP A 42 0.47 -6.58 -1.68
C TRP A 42 -1.04 -6.76 -1.89
N ASN A 43 -1.77 -7.26 -0.87
CA ASN A 43 -3.23 -7.36 -0.93
C ASN A 43 -3.90 -5.99 -1.08
N ASN A 44 -3.41 -4.96 -0.39
CA ASN A 44 -3.95 -3.61 -0.53
C ASN A 44 -3.73 -3.06 -1.96
N VAL A 45 -2.55 -3.30 -2.54
CA VAL A 45 -2.25 -2.90 -3.93
C VAL A 45 -3.15 -3.65 -4.91
N ALA A 46 -3.32 -4.96 -4.74
CA ALA A 46 -4.17 -5.78 -5.61
C ALA A 46 -5.64 -5.33 -5.54
N THR A 47 -6.20 -5.13 -4.34
CA THR A 47 -7.55 -4.60 -4.16
C THR A 47 -7.72 -3.20 -4.77
N ALA A 48 -6.71 -2.34 -4.63
CA ALA A 48 -6.74 -1.02 -5.27
C ALA A 48 -6.74 -1.12 -6.80
N CYS A 49 -6.01 -2.09 -7.38
CA CYS A 49 -6.03 -2.35 -8.81
C CYS A 49 -7.39 -2.87 -9.28
N GLU A 50 -8.01 -3.82 -8.55
CA GLU A 50 -9.35 -4.34 -8.85
C GLU A 50 -10.39 -3.23 -8.92
N GLN A 51 -10.39 -2.34 -7.91
CA GLN A 51 -11.28 -1.18 -7.89
C GLN A 51 -10.98 -0.24 -9.06
N ALA A 52 -9.71 0.04 -9.35
CA ALA A 52 -9.34 0.91 -10.47
C ALA A 52 -9.73 0.31 -11.84
N VAL A 53 -9.72 -1.02 -11.99
CA VAL A 53 -10.21 -1.70 -13.19
C VAL A 53 -11.69 -1.40 -13.39
N GLU A 54 -12.50 -1.52 -12.33
CA GLU A 54 -13.93 -1.21 -12.37
C GLU A 54 -14.18 0.28 -12.63
N ASP A 55 -13.54 1.17 -11.86
CA ASP A 55 -13.71 2.61 -11.91
C ASP A 55 -13.36 3.20 -13.31
N LEU A 56 -12.34 2.64 -13.97
CA LEU A 56 -11.84 3.12 -15.27
C LEU A 56 -12.35 2.31 -16.47
N GLY A 57 -13.20 1.30 -16.26
CA GLY A 57 -13.72 0.44 -17.33
C GLY A 57 -12.64 -0.40 -18.04
N MET A 58 -11.58 -0.76 -17.32
CA MET A 58 -10.55 -1.69 -17.81
C MET A 58 -11.07 -3.12 -17.69
N THR A 59 -10.33 -4.11 -18.23
CA THR A 59 -10.75 -5.51 -18.14
C THR A 59 -9.93 -6.33 -17.15
N ASP A 60 -8.70 -5.91 -16.88
CA ASP A 60 -7.74 -6.65 -16.09
C ASP A 60 -6.68 -5.72 -15.50
N TYR A 61 -5.91 -6.21 -14.55
CA TYR A 61 -4.75 -5.53 -14.00
C TYR A 61 -3.55 -6.47 -13.96
N TYR A 62 -2.37 -5.87 -13.89
CA TYR A 62 -1.11 -6.61 -13.80
C TYR A 62 -0.25 -5.99 -12.71
N VAL A 63 0.16 -6.81 -11.74
CA VAL A 63 1.12 -6.45 -10.70
C VAL A 63 2.35 -7.34 -10.85
N ASN A 64 3.46 -6.76 -11.28
CA ASN A 64 4.73 -7.46 -11.40
C ASN A 64 5.64 -7.16 -10.21
N ASN A 65 5.84 -8.16 -9.35
CA ASN A 65 6.77 -8.06 -8.24
C ASN A 65 8.20 -8.28 -8.75
N TRP A 66 9.09 -7.33 -8.48
CA TRP A 66 10.48 -7.33 -8.89
C TRP A 66 11.38 -7.02 -7.70
N GLU A 67 12.21 -8.00 -7.34
CA GLU A 67 13.19 -7.90 -6.26
C GLU A 67 14.60 -8.08 -6.84
N LYS A 68 15.48 -7.10 -6.61
CA LYS A 68 16.90 -7.17 -7.02
C LYS A 68 17.78 -6.28 -6.15
N GLY A 69 18.74 -6.88 -5.47
CA GLY A 69 19.64 -6.15 -4.58
C GLY A 69 18.85 -5.50 -3.44
N GLU A 70 18.97 -4.18 -3.29
CA GLU A 70 18.25 -3.40 -2.28
C GLU A 70 16.85 -2.92 -2.74
N HIS A 71 16.37 -3.41 -3.87
CA HIS A 71 15.10 -3.00 -4.43
C HIS A 71 14.06 -4.10 -4.33
N ASP A 72 12.91 -3.75 -3.79
CA ASP A 72 11.68 -4.56 -3.76
C ASP A 72 10.53 -3.65 -4.25
N ARG A 73 10.03 -3.94 -5.47
CA ARG A 73 9.07 -3.08 -6.18
C ARG A 73 7.95 -3.90 -6.80
N SER A 74 6.73 -3.39 -6.74
CA SER A 74 5.57 -3.96 -7.43
C SER A 74 5.11 -3.00 -8.53
N TYR A 75 5.44 -3.29 -9.78
CA TYR A 75 5.04 -2.49 -10.94
C TYR A 75 3.59 -2.77 -11.31
N ILE A 76 2.84 -1.72 -11.62
CA ILE A 76 1.38 -1.78 -11.76
C ILE A 76 0.98 -1.27 -13.14
N GLU A 77 0.08 -2.03 -13.79
CA GLU A 77 -0.58 -1.63 -15.02
C GLU A 77 -2.04 -2.05 -14.99
N LEU A 78 -2.92 -1.23 -15.55
CA LEU A 78 -4.28 -1.64 -15.86
C LEU A 78 -4.37 -1.92 -17.36
N ARG A 79 -5.03 -2.99 -17.75
CA ARG A 79 -5.08 -3.46 -19.14
C ARG A 79 -6.51 -3.65 -19.60
N TRP A 80 -6.77 -3.21 -20.83
CA TRP A 80 -8.04 -3.45 -21.49
C TRP A 80 -7.81 -4.39 -22.67
N TYR A 81 -8.50 -5.54 -22.62
CA TYR A 81 -8.45 -6.59 -23.61
C TYR A 81 -9.73 -6.63 -24.42
N ARG A 82 -9.60 -6.87 -25.72
CA ARG A 82 -10.73 -7.14 -26.61
C ARG A 82 -10.38 -8.26 -27.57
N LYS A 83 -11.22 -9.30 -27.62
CA LYS A 83 -11.01 -10.49 -28.45
C LYS A 83 -9.62 -11.13 -28.19
N GLY A 84 -9.24 -11.25 -26.93
CA GLY A 84 -7.97 -11.83 -26.50
C GLY A 84 -6.71 -11.00 -26.79
N LYS A 85 -6.84 -9.76 -27.28
CA LYS A 85 -5.70 -8.87 -27.56
C LYS A 85 -5.72 -7.67 -26.61
N CYS A 86 -4.57 -7.34 -26.03
CA CYS A 86 -4.41 -6.09 -25.27
C CYS A 86 -4.52 -4.91 -26.24
N LYS A 87 -5.39 -3.95 -25.90
CA LYS A 87 -5.71 -2.80 -26.74
C LYS A 87 -5.32 -1.48 -26.09
N GLN A 88 -5.33 -1.43 -24.76
CA GLN A 88 -4.94 -0.26 -24.00
C GLN A 88 -4.26 -0.68 -22.71
N ILE A 89 -3.23 0.07 -22.34
CA ILE A 89 -2.52 -0.05 -21.06
C ILE A 89 -2.55 1.33 -20.41
N ILE A 90 -3.00 1.38 -19.17
CA ILE A 90 -2.82 2.54 -18.29
C ILE A 90 -1.62 2.22 -17.41
N ALA A 91 -0.55 3.01 -17.55
CA ALA A 91 0.62 2.89 -16.71
C ALA A 91 0.32 3.46 -15.32
N CYS A 92 0.63 2.70 -14.28
CA CYS A 92 0.35 3.09 -12.91
C CYS A 92 1.62 3.28 -12.07
N GLY A 93 2.82 3.17 -12.65
CA GLY A 93 4.05 3.29 -11.87
C GLY A 93 4.30 2.05 -11.03
N TYR A 94 4.86 2.21 -9.84
CA TYR A 94 5.11 1.09 -8.94
C TYR A 94 4.93 1.44 -7.46
N TRP A 95 4.67 0.41 -6.66
CA TRP A 95 4.76 0.47 -5.22
C TRP A 95 6.17 0.07 -4.77
N ASP A 96 6.85 0.91 -3.98
CA ASP A 96 8.13 0.59 -3.36
C ASP A 96 7.87 -0.10 -2.02
N ASN A 97 8.06 -1.42 -1.96
CA ASN A 97 7.76 -2.25 -0.79
C ASN A 97 8.69 -1.96 0.40
N ASN A 98 9.91 -1.47 0.13
CA ASN A 98 10.89 -1.11 1.14
C ASN A 98 10.53 0.22 1.82
N LYS A 99 10.13 1.21 1.01
CA LYS A 99 9.80 2.56 1.48
C LYS A 99 8.32 2.73 1.81
N ASN A 100 7.47 1.78 1.45
CA ASN A 100 6.02 1.83 1.61
C ASN A 100 5.40 3.08 0.97
N ILE A 101 5.80 3.39 -0.27
CA ILE A 101 5.31 4.55 -1.02
C ILE A 101 4.97 4.18 -2.47
N TYR A 102 4.00 4.90 -3.02
CA TYR A 102 3.75 4.94 -4.44
C TYR A 102 4.83 5.78 -5.14
N VAL A 103 5.30 5.32 -6.31
CA VAL A 103 6.26 6.07 -7.13
C VAL A 103 5.81 6.07 -8.59
N PRO A 104 5.63 7.26 -9.22
CA PRO A 104 5.44 7.34 -10.65
C PRO A 104 6.75 6.98 -11.36
N GLU A 105 6.71 5.96 -12.21
CA GLU A 105 7.87 5.46 -12.94
C GLU A 105 8.43 6.51 -13.92
N ASN A 106 7.57 7.33 -14.53
CA ASN A 106 7.95 8.30 -15.55
C ASN A 106 7.26 9.64 -15.32
N ARG A 107 8.02 10.63 -14.86
CA ARG A 107 7.56 12.00 -14.57
C ARG A 107 7.00 12.77 -15.78
N TYR A 108 7.24 12.30 -17.00
CA TYR A 108 6.77 12.95 -18.22
C TYR A 108 5.55 12.26 -18.85
N LYS A 109 5.12 11.13 -18.28
CA LYS A 109 3.92 10.42 -18.72
C LYS A 109 2.87 10.54 -17.63
N LYS A 110 1.63 10.77 -18.05
CA LYS A 110 0.48 10.72 -17.14
C LYS A 110 0.31 9.28 -16.64
N GLN A 111 0.36 9.09 -15.33
CA GLN A 111 0.21 7.77 -14.70
C GLN A 111 -0.96 7.79 -13.73
N TYR A 112 -1.61 6.66 -13.51
CA TYR A 112 -2.73 6.58 -12.56
C TYR A 112 -2.24 5.97 -11.24
N ASP A 113 -2.31 6.71 -10.15
CA ASP A 113 -2.08 6.20 -8.80
C ASP A 113 -3.32 5.41 -8.35
N VAL A 114 -3.23 4.08 -8.38
CA VAL A 114 -4.34 3.20 -7.99
C VAL A 114 -4.69 3.32 -6.50
N ILE A 115 -3.75 3.74 -5.66
CA ILE A 115 -3.95 3.88 -4.21
C ILE A 115 -4.75 5.15 -3.91
N LYS A 116 -4.39 6.26 -4.55
CA LYS A 116 -5.08 7.55 -4.37
C LYS A 116 -6.26 7.76 -5.32
N LYS A 117 -6.39 6.92 -6.33
CA LYS A 117 -7.42 6.99 -7.38
C LYS A 117 -7.40 8.30 -8.17
N GLU A 118 -6.20 8.76 -8.51
CA GLU A 118 -6.01 9.99 -9.28
C GLU A 118 -4.86 9.84 -10.29
N TYR A 119 -4.84 10.72 -11.29
CA TYR A 119 -3.71 10.79 -12.22
C TYR A 119 -2.61 11.71 -11.67
N VAL A 120 -1.37 11.25 -11.79
CA VAL A 120 -0.13 11.91 -11.37
C VAL A 120 0.84 12.11 -12.53
#